data_AF-A0A183A8X5-F1
#
_entry.id   AF-A0A183A8X5-F1
#
_cell.length_a   1.000
_cell.length_b   1.000
_cell.length_c   1.000
_cell.angle_alpha   90.00
_cell.angle_beta   90.00
_cell.angle_gamma   90.00
#
_symmetry.space_group_name_H-M   'P 1'
#
loop_
_entity.id
_entity.type
_entity.pdbx_description
1 polymer ?
#
loop_
_entity_poly.entity_id
_entity_poly.type
_entity_poly.pdbx_seq_one_letter_code
_entity_poly.pdbx_strand_id
1 'polypeptide(L)'
;MTPSGWCMTIPESCQISCLKITYLTCATVITTSFIIECILIHLVVQPYIHESAFSHTSCTYLHSDIIKQNVKCENKCSKDRSRFPCLKVLVSYHSGGMNHTVVLYDNIATYQHYKYLGVSVEIVSRYDIDSSA
;
A
#
# COMPACT_ATOMS: atom_id res chain seq x y z
N MET A 1 -47.54 -9.14 -54.99
CA MET A 1 -47.72 -9.21 -53.52
C MET A 1 -46.34 -9.24 -52.87
N THR A 2 -45.86 -8.07 -52.45
CA THR A 2 -44.74 -7.92 -51.52
C THR A 2 -45.14 -6.77 -50.59
N PRO A 3 -45.16 -6.96 -49.27
CA PRO A 3 -45.74 -5.98 -48.38
C PRO A 3 -44.81 -4.77 -48.28
N SER A 4 -45.44 -3.63 -48.51
CA SER A 4 -45.04 -2.27 -48.16
C SER A 4 -44.21 -2.17 -46.89
N GLY A 5 -43.06 -1.52 -47.05
CA GLY A 5 -42.51 -0.49 -46.16
C GLY A 5 -42.80 -0.61 -44.67
N TRP A 6 -41.91 -1.29 -43.96
CA TRP A 6 -41.69 -1.03 -42.53
C TRP A 6 -40.63 0.06 -42.40
N CYS A 7 -40.95 1.26 -42.91
CA CYS A 7 -40.27 2.45 -42.43
C CYS A 7 -41.01 2.84 -41.16
N MET A 8 -40.58 2.30 -40.01
CA MET A 8 -40.92 2.87 -38.72
C MET A 8 -40.34 4.30 -38.72
N THR A 9 -41.15 5.26 -39.15
CA THR A 9 -40.93 6.68 -38.91
C THR A 9 -41.08 6.89 -37.40
N ILE A 10 -40.00 6.59 -36.69
CA ILE A 10 -39.84 6.95 -35.29
C ILE A 10 -40.07 8.47 -35.23
N PRO A 11 -40.99 8.97 -34.38
CA PRO A 11 -41.28 10.39 -34.31
C PRO A 11 -39.99 11.16 -34.02
N GLU A 12 -39.75 12.27 -34.73
CA GLU A 12 -38.49 13.04 -34.62
C GLU A 12 -38.16 13.42 -33.17
N SER A 13 -39.16 13.62 -32.30
CA SER A 13 -38.94 13.90 -30.89
C SER A 13 -38.27 12.74 -30.12
N CYS A 14 -38.57 11.49 -30.51
CA CYS A 14 -37.99 10.30 -29.91
C CYS A 14 -36.55 10.09 -30.39
N GLN A 15 -36.25 10.34 -31.67
CA GLN A 15 -34.87 10.30 -32.18
C GLN A 15 -33.97 11.33 -31.48
N ILE A 16 -34.45 12.57 -31.31
CA ILE A 16 -33.70 13.63 -30.62
C ILE A 16 -33.49 13.27 -29.14
N SER A 17 -34.49 12.67 -28.49
CA SER A 17 -34.39 12.26 -27.09
C SER A 17 -33.45 11.07 -26.89
N CYS A 18 -33.52 10.06 -27.75
CA CYS A 18 -32.60 8.92 -27.76
C CYS A 18 -31.16 9.37 -28.01
N LEU A 19 -30.93 10.32 -28.92
CA LEU A 19 -29.59 10.85 -29.19
C LEU A 19 -29.05 11.61 -27.98
N LYS A 20 -29.87 12.42 -27.31
CA LYS A 20 -29.50 13.10 -26.06
C LYS A 20 -29.15 12.12 -24.93
N ILE A 21 -29.96 11.08 -24.73
CA ILE A 21 -29.71 10.06 -23.70
C ILE A 21 -28.45 9.28 -24.03
N THR A 22 -28.26 8.89 -25.29
CA THR A 22 -27.06 8.16 -25.74
C THR A 22 -25.80 9.02 -25.56
N TYR A 23 -25.88 10.32 -25.87
CA TYR A 23 -24.79 11.25 -25.67
C TYR A 23 -24.46 11.44 -24.18
N LEU A 24 -25.48 11.65 -23.34
CA LEU A 24 -25.30 11.81 -21.90
C LEU A 24 -24.74 10.54 -21.26
N THR A 25 -25.26 9.37 -21.61
CA THR A 25 -24.76 8.08 -21.11
C THR A 25 -23.31 7.85 -21.55
N CYS A 26 -22.97 8.09 -22.81
CA CYS A 26 -21.59 8.00 -23.30
C CYS A 26 -20.65 8.96 -22.53
N ALA A 27 -21.06 10.22 -22.36
CA ALA A 27 -20.30 11.20 -21.58
C ALA A 27 -20.10 10.75 -20.12
N THR A 28 -21.14 10.19 -19.48
CA THR A 28 -21.04 9.65 -18.12
C THR A 28 -20.13 8.42 -18.04
N VAL A 29 -20.17 7.52 -19.03
CA VAL A 29 -19.32 6.33 -19.05
C VAL A 29 -17.86 6.72 -19.25
N ILE A 30 -17.56 7.65 -20.15
CA ILE A 30 -16.19 8.14 -20.37
C ILE A 30 -15.66 8.82 -19.11
N THR A 31 -16.43 9.73 -18.52
CA THR A 31 -16.01 10.46 -17.31
C THR A 31 -15.82 9.53 -16.12
N THR A 32 -16.74 8.60 -15.87
CA THR A 32 -16.60 7.61 -14.78
C THR A 32 -15.42 6.67 -15.01
N SER A 33 -15.19 6.21 -16.25
CA SER A 33 -14.04 5.37 -16.58
C SER A 33 -12.72 6.09 -16.31
N PHE A 34 -12.61 7.37 -16.71
CA PHE A 34 -11.43 8.19 -16.45
C PHE A 34 -11.18 8.40 -14.95
N ILE A 35 -12.23 8.65 -14.17
CA ILE A 35 -12.13 8.77 -12.71
C ILE A 35 -11.61 7.46 -12.10
N ILE A 36 -12.18 6.32 -12.50
CA ILE A 36 -11.77 5.00 -11.99
C ILE A 36 -10.31 4.72 -12.35
N GLU A 37 -9.89 5.02 -13.58
CA GLU A 37 -8.49 4.87 -14.03
C GLU A 37 -7.54 5.68 -13.14
N CYS A 38 -7.86 6.95 -12.86
CA CYS A 38 -7.05 7.80 -11.99
C CYS A 38 -6.95 7.23 -10.57
N ILE A 39 -8.06 6.73 -10.02
CA ILE A 39 -8.08 6.11 -8.69
C ILE A 39 -7.21 4.84 -8.69
N LEU A 40 -7.30 3.99 -9.71
CA LEU A 40 -6.51 2.77 -9.83
C LEU A 40 -5.02 3.06 -9.94
N ILE A 41 -4.62 4.11 -10.66
CA ILE A 41 -3.22 4.52 -10.76
C ILE A 41 -2.67 4.86 -9.36
N HIS A 42 -3.40 5.64 -8.57
CA HIS A 42 -2.95 6.01 -7.23
C HIS A 42 -2.97 4.85 -6.23
N LEU A 43 -3.96 3.97 -6.32
CA LEU A 43 -4.13 2.86 -5.38
C LEU A 43 -3.30 1.62 -5.71
N VAL A 44 -2.98 1.39 -6.98
CA VAL A 44 -2.32 0.16 -7.43
C VAL A 44 -0.97 0.45 -8.04
N VAL A 45 -0.91 1.34 -9.04
CA VAL A 45 0.33 1.56 -9.80
C VAL A 45 1.39 2.22 -8.91
N GLN A 46 1.03 3.23 -8.12
CA GLN A 46 1.98 3.90 -7.22
C GLN A 46 2.60 2.95 -6.16
N PRO A 47 1.82 2.17 -5.37
CA PRO A 47 2.42 1.21 -4.45
C PRO A 47 3.18 0.11 -5.18
N TYR A 48 2.70 -0.35 -6.35
CA TYR A 48 3.40 -1.35 -7.15
C TYR A 48 4.77 -0.85 -7.64
N ILE A 49 4.88 0.40 -8.10
CA ILE A 49 6.18 0.98 -8.49
C ILE A 49 7.11 1.08 -7.28
N HIS A 50 6.58 1.46 -6.12
CA HIS A 50 7.38 1.52 -4.90
C HIS A 50 7.88 0.13 -4.48
N GLU A 51 7.04 -0.90 -4.63
CA GLU A 51 7.38 -2.28 -4.30
C GLU A 51 8.33 -2.93 -5.32
N SER A 52 8.09 -2.71 -6.62
CA SER A 52 8.93 -3.24 -7.71
C SER A 52 10.30 -2.58 -7.82
N ALA A 53 10.48 -1.41 -7.22
CA ALA A 53 11.80 -0.80 -7.06
C ALA A 53 12.71 -1.58 -6.09
N PHE A 54 12.15 -2.47 -5.26
CA PHE A 54 12.96 -3.35 -4.42
C PHE A 54 13.46 -4.54 -5.24
N SER A 55 14.78 -4.67 -5.31
CA SER A 55 15.43 -5.84 -5.89
C SER A 55 15.69 -6.89 -4.80
N HIS A 56 15.46 -8.15 -5.12
CA HIS A 56 15.82 -9.26 -4.24
C HIS A 56 17.34 -9.29 -4.09
N THR A 57 17.83 -9.14 -2.86
CA THR A 57 19.25 -9.19 -2.52
C THR A 57 19.47 -10.19 -1.37
N SER A 58 20.63 -10.85 -1.38
CA SER A 58 21.02 -11.73 -0.28
C SER A 58 21.69 -10.91 0.81
N CYS A 59 21.13 -10.95 2.01
CA CYS A 59 21.62 -10.23 3.18
C CYS A 59 22.30 -11.20 4.15
N THR A 60 23.42 -10.81 4.73
CA THR A 60 24.11 -11.55 5.80
C THR A 60 23.90 -10.83 7.13
N TYR A 61 23.55 -11.58 8.17
CA TYR A 61 23.43 -11.06 9.53
C TYR A 61 24.79 -10.59 10.05
N LEU A 62 24.81 -9.43 10.70
CA LEU A 62 26.00 -8.89 11.38
C LEU A 62 25.84 -8.96 12.90
N HIS A 63 24.93 -8.16 13.46
CA HIS A 63 24.66 -8.11 14.90
C HIS A 63 23.27 -7.55 15.19
N SER A 64 22.81 -7.72 16.43
CA SER A 64 21.53 -7.20 16.91
C SER A 64 21.69 -6.49 18.25
N ASP A 65 21.28 -5.23 18.29
CA ASP A 65 21.35 -4.37 19.47
C ASP A 65 19.96 -4.11 20.05
N ILE A 66 19.84 -4.16 21.38
CA ILE A 66 18.62 -3.71 22.07
C ILE A 66 18.76 -2.21 22.37
N ILE A 67 17.96 -1.40 21.69
CA ILE A 67 17.89 0.04 21.92
C ILE A 67 16.95 0.29 23.11
N LYS A 68 17.51 0.85 24.20
CA LYS A 68 16.77 1.24 25.43
C LYS A 68 15.79 2.40 25.25
N GLN A 69 15.55 2.81 24.02
CA GLN A 69 14.61 3.88 23.70
C GLN A 69 13.22 3.26 23.70
N ASN A 70 12.46 3.54 24.75
CA ASN A 70 11.12 3.03 24.93
C ASN A 70 10.19 3.65 23.87
N VAL A 71 10.01 2.98 22.74
CA VAL A 71 9.02 3.38 21.74
C VAL A 71 7.66 2.89 22.20
N LYS A 72 6.64 3.74 22.02
CA LYS A 72 5.31 3.51 22.54
C LYS A 72 4.48 2.78 21.48
N CYS A 73 4.17 1.53 21.74
CA CYS A 73 3.36 0.69 20.86
C CYS A 73 1.89 0.82 21.26
N GLU A 74 0.99 1.01 20.30
CA GLU A 74 -0.45 0.89 20.54
C GLU A 74 -0.85 -0.56 20.26
N ASN A 75 -0.91 -1.39 21.31
CA ASN A 75 -1.42 -2.75 21.17
C ASN A 75 -2.96 -2.71 21.15
N LYS A 76 -3.59 -3.30 20.11
CA LYS A 76 -5.05 -3.45 20.04
C LYS A 76 -5.64 -4.27 21.20
N CYS A 77 -4.82 -5.07 21.90
CA CYS A 77 -5.27 -5.96 22.97
C CYS A 77 -5.03 -5.44 24.40
N SER A 78 -4.29 -4.35 24.60
CA SER A 78 -4.08 -3.78 25.95
C SER A 78 -4.28 -2.27 25.94
N LYS A 79 -5.28 -1.84 26.71
CA LYS A 79 -5.64 -0.43 26.95
C LYS A 79 -4.52 0.33 27.68
N ASP A 80 -3.60 -0.38 28.31
CA ASP A 80 -2.43 0.17 28.98
C ASP A 80 -1.22 0.20 28.05
N ARG A 81 -0.56 1.37 28.05
CA ARG A 81 0.56 1.76 27.18
C ARG A 81 1.79 0.88 27.43
N SER A 82 1.80 -0.32 26.88
CA SER A 82 2.98 -1.17 26.93
C SER A 82 4.14 -0.48 26.20
N ARG A 83 5.26 -0.33 26.92
CA ARG A 83 6.53 0.16 26.39
C ARG A 83 7.45 -1.04 26.27
N PHE A 84 7.88 -1.36 25.06
CA PHE A 84 8.79 -2.47 24.82
C PHE A 84 10.16 -1.95 24.38
N PRO A 85 11.24 -2.64 24.78
CA PRO A 85 12.56 -2.34 24.25
C PRO A 85 12.59 -2.63 22.75
N CYS A 86 13.27 -1.76 22.02
CA CYS A 86 13.36 -1.80 20.58
C CYS A 86 14.56 -2.65 20.12
N LEU A 87 14.39 -3.53 19.14
CA LEU A 87 15.49 -4.30 18.56
C LEU A 87 15.98 -3.62 17.28
N LYS A 88 17.29 -3.51 17.12
CA LYS A 88 17.94 -3.11 15.88
C LYS A 88 18.77 -4.28 15.36
N VAL A 89 18.43 -4.78 14.19
CA VAL A 89 19.14 -5.85 13.50
C VAL A 89 19.90 -5.24 12.33
N LEU A 90 21.22 -5.36 12.36
CA LEU A 90 22.11 -4.90 11.29
C LEU A 90 22.44 -6.07 10.35
N VAL A 91 22.30 -5.82 9.05
CA VAL A 91 22.63 -6.77 7.99
C VAL A 91 23.56 -6.10 6.98
N SER A 92 24.42 -6.88 6.34
CA SER A 92 25.17 -6.44 5.16
C SER A 92 24.63 -7.08 3.90
N TYR A 93 24.61 -6.32 2.81
CA TYR A 93 24.33 -6.83 1.47
C TYR A 93 25.35 -6.29 0.48
N HIS A 94 25.63 -7.09 -0.56
CA HIS A 94 26.55 -6.70 -1.62
C HIS A 94 25.76 -6.13 -2.80
N SER A 95 26.07 -4.89 -3.19
CA SER A 95 25.44 -4.24 -4.35
C SER A 95 26.45 -3.33 -5.03
N GLY A 96 26.46 -3.31 -6.37
CA GLY A 96 27.33 -2.41 -7.14
C GLY A 96 28.83 -2.59 -6.88
N GLY A 97 29.28 -3.76 -6.42
CA GLY A 97 30.68 -4.04 -6.10
C GLY A 97 31.13 -3.57 -4.71
N MET A 98 30.22 -3.09 -3.87
CA MET A 98 30.51 -2.71 -2.48
C MET A 98 29.58 -3.41 -1.49
N ASN A 99 30.08 -3.55 -0.26
CA ASN A 99 29.27 -4.01 0.87
C ASN A 99 28.59 -2.83 1.55
N HIS A 100 27.28 -2.91 1.67
CA HIS A 100 26.45 -1.93 2.36
C HIS A 100 25.92 -2.53 3.65
N THR A 101 25.99 -1.77 4.74
CA THR A 101 25.44 -2.17 6.04
C THR A 101 24.18 -1.35 6.33
N VAL A 102 23.07 -2.04 6.58
CA VAL A 102 21.75 -1.43 6.78
C VAL A 102 21.00 -2.07 7.94
N VAL A 103 19.95 -1.40 8.39
CA VAL A 103 19.01 -1.90 9.40
C VAL A 103 17.95 -2.73 8.70
N LEU A 104 17.70 -3.95 9.18
CA LEU A 104 16.65 -4.83 8.67
C LEU A 104 15.29 -4.41 9.23
N TYR A 105 14.25 -4.38 8.41
CA TYR A 105 12.88 -4.13 8.84
C TYR A 105 11.99 -5.28 8.38
N ASP A 106 11.00 -5.64 9.19
CA ASP A 106 10.08 -6.76 8.89
C ASP A 106 9.17 -6.45 7.69
N ASN A 107 8.69 -5.20 7.60
CA ASN A 107 7.91 -4.73 6.46
C ASN A 107 8.07 -3.21 6.23
N ILE A 108 7.47 -2.72 5.14
CA ILE A 108 7.52 -1.31 4.74
C ILE A 108 6.88 -0.37 5.77
N ALA A 109 5.83 -0.81 6.47
CA ALA A 109 5.16 0.00 7.49
C ALA A 109 6.07 0.22 8.70
N THR A 110 6.79 -0.82 9.12
CA THR A 110 7.83 -0.75 10.16
C THR A 110 8.96 0.17 9.72
N TYR A 111 9.42 0.07 8.46
CA TYR A 111 10.41 1.01 7.93
C TYR A 111 9.93 2.46 8.00
N GLN A 112 8.73 2.77 7.53
CA GLN A 112 8.21 4.14 7.52
C GLN A 112 8.07 4.73 8.93
N HIS A 113 7.67 3.91 9.90
CA HIS A 113 7.46 4.36 11.27
C HIS A 113 8.78 4.52 12.05
N TYR A 114 9.72 3.60 11.89
CA TYR A 114 10.93 3.53 12.72
C TYR A 114 12.23 3.96 12.04
N LYS A 115 12.23 4.29 10.73
CA LYS A 115 13.47 4.71 10.03
C LYS A 115 14.15 5.91 10.69
N TYR A 116 13.37 6.87 11.21
CA TYR A 116 13.92 8.05 11.89
C TYR A 116 14.43 7.73 13.30
N LEU A 117 13.95 6.64 13.90
CA LEU A 117 14.37 6.15 15.22
C LEU A 117 15.56 5.18 15.11
N GLY A 118 15.86 4.66 13.92
CA GLY A 118 16.96 3.73 13.67
C GLY A 118 16.75 2.33 14.28
N VAL A 119 15.50 1.93 14.47
CA VAL A 119 15.06 0.68 15.10
C VAL A 119 14.46 -0.26 14.06
N SER A 120 14.71 -1.57 14.15
CA SER A 120 14.19 -2.58 13.24
C SER A 120 12.75 -3.00 13.53
N VAL A 121 12.49 -3.45 14.77
CA VAL A 121 11.23 -4.07 15.18
C VAL A 121 11.02 -3.86 16.69
N GLU A 122 9.76 -3.67 17.09
CA GLU A 122 9.35 -3.76 18.49
C GLU A 122 9.18 -5.23 18.88
N ILE A 123 9.97 -5.72 19.84
CA ILE A 123 9.77 -7.08 20.36
C ILE A 123 8.61 -7.02 21.34
N VAL A 124 7.43 -7.48 20.93
CA VAL A 124 6.37 -7.84 21.88
C VAL A 124 6.79 -9.15 22.54
N SER A 125 7.63 -9.04 23.57
CA SER A 125 7.89 -10.16 24.45
C SER A 125 6.72 -10.24 25.41
N ARG A 126 5.85 -11.24 25.21
CA ARG A 126 4.86 -11.66 26.22
C ARG A 126 5.57 -12.51 27.29
N TYR A 127 6.69 -12.02 27.80
CA TYR A 127 7.28 -12.53 29.03
C TYR A 127 6.92 -11.52 30.10
N ASP A 128 6.01 -11.92 30.99
CA ASP A 128 5.84 -11.29 32.28
C ASP A 128 7.22 -11.12 32.90
N ILE A 129 7.72 -9.87 32.95
CA ILE A 129 8.85 -9.52 33.81
C ILE A 129 8.27 -9.39 35.21
N ASP A 130 7.85 -10.52 35.77
CA ASP A 130 7.86 -10.78 37.19
C ASP A 130 9.15 -11.52 37.49
N SER A 131 10.28 -10.80 37.50
CA SER A 131 11.38 -11.15 38.41
C SER A 131 12.44 -10.05 38.50
N SER A 132 12.58 -9.54 39.72
CA SER A 132 13.85 -9.12 40.38
C SER A 132 14.35 -7.69 40.15
N ALA A 133 13.88 -6.74 40.96
CA ALA A 133 14.64 -6.14 42.09
C ALA A 133 13.82 -5.02 42.76
#